data_AF-A0A960SHZ4-F1
#
_entry.id   AF-A0A960SHZ4-F1
#
_cell.length_a   1.000
_cell.length_b   1.000
_cell.length_c   1.000
_cell.angle_alpha   90.00
_cell.angle_beta   90.00
_cell.angle_gamma   90.00
#
_symmetry.space_group_name_H-M   'P 1'
#
loop_
_entity.id
_entity.type
_entity.pdbx_description
1 polymer ?
#
loop_
_entity_poly.entity_id
_entity_poly.type
_entity_poly.pdbx_seq_one_letter_code
_entity_poly.pdbx_strand_id
1 'polypeptide(L)'
;MQIMEGDVIATIQEFHPYFAHYHTGGVPGRHEIDKTQELYYPAIMEAILETGFKGYVAQEFIPAGPDPLTSLKQGVHICDV
;
A
#
# COMPACT_ATOMS: atom_id res chain seq x y z
N MET A 1 16.32 7.89 3.76
CA MET A 1 15.91 8.66 4.96
C MET A 1 14.39 8.80 4.97
N GLN A 2 13.68 8.19 5.91
CA GLN A 2 12.21 8.06 5.83
C GLN A 2 11.44 9.39 5.74
N ILE A 3 11.82 10.43 6.49
CA ILE A 3 11.14 11.75 6.40
C ILE A 3 11.33 12.44 5.03
N MET A 4 12.45 12.21 4.33
CA MET A 4 12.72 12.88 3.05
C MET A 4 12.27 12.07 1.84
N GLU A 5 12.22 10.74 1.95
CA GLU A 5 12.04 9.82 0.82
C GLU A 5 10.85 8.86 0.98
N GLY A 6 10.24 8.79 2.17
CA GLY A 6 9.25 7.78 2.53
C GLY A 6 8.06 8.29 3.36
N ASP A 7 7.93 9.59 3.60
CA ASP A 7 6.77 10.21 4.27
C ASP A 7 5.53 10.21 3.34
N VAL A 8 5.10 9.00 3.00
CA VAL A 8 4.11 8.73 1.96
C VAL A 8 2.73 9.20 2.38
N ILE A 9 2.39 9.18 3.67
CA ILE A 9 1.10 9.67 4.16
C ILE A 9 1.01 11.19 3.97
N ALA A 10 2.04 11.95 4.36
CA ALA A 10 2.06 13.39 4.11
C ALA A 10 1.97 13.70 2.60
N THR A 11 2.71 12.95 1.78
CA THR A 11 2.65 13.07 0.32
C THR A 11 1.24 12.78 -0.23
N ILE A 12 0.56 11.75 0.28
CA ILE A 12 -0.82 11.44 -0.10
C ILE A 12 -1.75 12.58 0.28
N GLN A 13 -1.70 13.05 1.52
CA GLN A 13 -2.56 14.13 2.01
C GLN A 13 -2.38 15.44 1.22
N GLU A 14 -1.15 15.76 0.79
CA GLU A 14 -0.86 16.96 0.02
C GLU A 14 -1.29 16.83 -1.46
N PHE A 15 -1.01 15.68 -2.09
CA PHE A 15 -1.10 15.53 -3.54
C PHE A 15 -2.23 14.64 -4.06
N HIS A 16 -3.09 14.09 -3.19
CA HIS A 16 -4.22 13.25 -3.60
C HIS A 16 -5.11 13.82 -4.71
N PRO A 17 -5.32 15.16 -4.88
CA PRO A 17 -6.13 15.67 -5.99
C PRO A 17 -5.55 15.33 -7.38
N TYR A 18 -4.28 14.95 -7.44
CA TYR A 18 -3.56 14.58 -8.66
C TYR A 18 -3.37 13.07 -8.82
N PHE A 19 -3.78 12.26 -7.83
CA PHE A 19 -3.63 10.81 -7.86
C PHE A 19 -4.91 10.14 -8.35
N ALA A 20 -4.84 9.51 -9.53
CA ALA A 20 -5.95 8.76 -10.10
C ALA A 20 -5.98 7.29 -9.66
N HIS A 21 -4.85 6.76 -9.18
CA HIS A 21 -4.69 5.34 -8.86
C HIS A 21 -3.54 5.10 -7.88
N TYR A 22 -3.65 4.06 -7.06
CA TYR A 22 -2.63 3.64 -6.10
C TYR A 22 -2.27 2.17 -6.29
N HIS A 23 -1.01 1.82 -6.10
CA HIS A 23 -0.50 0.46 -6.14
C HIS A 23 0.15 0.10 -4.80
N THR A 24 0.09 -1.18 -4.40
CA THR A 24 0.76 -1.71 -3.21
C THR A 24 1.88 -2.68 -3.59
N GLY A 25 2.94 -2.71 -2.78
CA GLY A 25 4.03 -3.67 -2.89
C GLY A 25 5.08 -3.49 -1.80
N GLY A 26 5.47 -4.58 -1.14
CA GLY A 26 6.35 -4.53 0.03
C GLY A 26 7.75 -4.00 -0.31
N VAL A 27 8.33 -3.16 0.54
CA VAL A 27 9.65 -2.56 0.30
C VAL A 27 10.72 -3.30 1.14
N PRO A 28 11.89 -3.67 0.58
CA PRO A 28 12.44 -3.26 -0.72
C PRO A 28 12.21 -4.24 -1.88
N GLY A 29 11.73 -5.46 -1.61
CA GLY A 29 11.73 -6.55 -2.60
C GLY A 29 10.55 -6.57 -3.57
N ARG A 30 9.55 -5.72 -3.36
CA ARG A 30 8.25 -5.74 -4.06
C ARG A 30 7.50 -7.07 -3.88
N HIS A 31 7.56 -7.60 -2.66
CA HIS A 31 6.88 -8.83 -2.23
C HIS A 31 5.64 -8.51 -1.39
N GLU A 32 5.20 -9.44 -0.56
CA GLU A 32 4.07 -9.29 0.36
C GLU A 32 4.12 -7.97 1.14
N ILE A 33 2.95 -7.36 1.36
CA ILE A 33 2.78 -6.08 2.05
C ILE A 33 2.54 -6.24 3.55
N ASP A 34 3.01 -7.35 4.13
CA ASP A 34 2.78 -7.70 5.52
C ASP A 34 3.80 -7.03 6.47
N LYS A 35 3.97 -7.57 7.67
CA LYS A 35 4.84 -7.00 8.71
C LYS A 35 6.33 -7.32 8.50
N THR A 36 6.70 -8.01 7.42
CA THR A 36 8.10 -8.36 7.12
C THR A 36 8.85 -7.29 6.33
N GLN A 37 8.15 -6.22 5.92
CA GLN A 37 8.66 -5.10 5.13
C GLN A 37 8.45 -3.75 5.88
N GLU A 38 8.97 -2.64 5.36
CA GLU A 38 9.06 -1.37 6.11
C GLU A 38 7.76 -0.56 6.26
N LEU A 39 6.81 -0.67 5.32
CA LEU A 39 5.59 0.14 5.27
C LEU A 39 4.45 -0.47 6.08
N TYR A 40 3.70 0.34 6.83
CA TYR A 40 2.48 -0.12 7.48
C TYR A 40 1.25 0.23 6.64
N TYR A 41 0.86 -0.68 5.75
CA TYR A 41 -0.22 -0.46 4.78
C TYR A 41 -1.60 -0.10 5.37
N PRO A 42 -2.04 -0.62 6.54
CA PRO A 42 -3.33 -0.20 7.09
C PRO A 42 -3.42 1.31 7.31
N ALA A 43 -2.39 1.95 7.88
CA ALA A 43 -2.37 3.40 8.08
C ALA A 43 -2.31 4.19 6.75
N ILE A 44 -1.60 3.65 5.74
CA ILE A 44 -1.57 4.25 4.40
C ILE A 44 -2.96 4.20 3.75
N MET A 45 -3.68 3.09 3.91
CA MET A 45 -5.03 2.91 3.36
C MET A 45 -6.05 3.80 4.06
N GLU A 46 -5.96 3.96 5.38
CA GLU A 46 -6.76 4.94 6.14
C GLU A 46 -6.53 6.36 5.61
N ALA A 47 -5.25 6.75 5.42
CA ALA A 47 -4.93 8.06 4.85
C ALA A 47 -5.51 8.25 3.44
N ILE A 48 -5.47 7.22 2.57
CA ILE A 48 -6.13 7.28 1.26
C ILE A 48 -7.65 7.42 1.40
N LEU A 49 -8.27 6.65 2.31
CA LEU A 49 -9.72 6.70 2.54
C LEU A 49 -10.17 8.10 3.01
N GLU A 50 -9.41 8.73 3.90
CA GLU A 50 -9.68 10.08 4.43
C GLU A 50 -9.68 11.17 3.35
N THR A 51 -8.92 10.99 2.25
CA THR A 51 -8.96 11.91 1.09
C THR A 51 -10.29 11.87 0.34
N GLY A 52 -11.14 10.89 0.62
CA GLY A 52 -12.39 10.65 -0.09
C GLY A 52 -12.23 9.89 -1.41
N PHE A 53 -11.05 9.32 -1.68
CA PHE A 53 -10.77 8.54 -2.90
C PHE A 53 -11.80 7.42 -3.10
N LYS A 54 -12.34 7.30 -4.31
CA LYS A 54 -13.36 6.31 -4.71
C LYS A 54 -12.89 5.37 -5.82
N GLY A 55 -11.62 5.46 -6.20
CA GLY A 55 -11.03 4.59 -7.22
C GLY A 55 -10.59 3.25 -6.64
N TYR A 56 -9.72 2.58 -7.39
CA TYR A 56 -9.18 1.28 -7.01
C TYR A 56 -7.76 1.42 -6.46
N VAL A 57 -7.39 0.52 -5.55
CA VAL A 57 -6.00 0.28 -5.12
C VAL A 57 -5.59 -1.09 -5.66
N ALA A 58 -4.54 -1.15 -6.47
CA ALA A 58 -4.06 -2.37 -7.09
C ALA A 58 -3.05 -3.09 -6.20
N GLN A 59 -3.17 -4.41 -6.11
CA GLN A 59 -2.17 -5.28 -5.49
C GLN A 59 -1.08 -5.59 -6.52
N GLU A 60 0.04 -4.87 -6.48
CA GLU A 60 1.10 -4.92 -7.50
C GLU A 60 2.44 -5.39 -6.91
N PHE A 61 2.44 -6.61 -6.40
CA PHE A 61 3.61 -7.26 -5.83
C PHE A 61 3.82 -8.65 -6.42
N ILE A 62 5.03 -9.19 -6.22
CA ILE A 62 5.43 -10.53 -6.65
C ILE A 62 5.42 -11.41 -5.40
N PRO A 63 4.44 -12.33 -5.24
CA PRO A 63 4.41 -13.24 -4.10
C PRO A 63 5.71 -14.04 -3.97
N ALA A 64 6.30 -14.05 -2.77
CA ALA A 64 7.45 -14.89 -2.44
C ALA A 64 7.02 -16.23 -1.82
N GLY A 65 5.78 -16.30 -1.32
CA GLY A 65 5.19 -17.52 -0.77
C GLY A 65 4.91 -18.61 -1.82
N PRO A 66 4.71 -19.87 -1.38
CA PRO A 66 4.46 -21.00 -2.28
C PRO A 66 3.09 -20.96 -2.97
N ASP A 67 2.12 -20.22 -2.40
CA ASP A 67 0.78 -20.03 -2.97
C ASP A 67 0.48 -18.54 -3.20
N PRO A 68 0.54 -18.06 -4.46
CA PRO A 68 0.25 -16.67 -4.83
C PRO A 68 -1.14 -16.19 -4.42
N LEU A 69 -2.15 -17.07 -4.38
CA LEU A 69 -3.52 -16.68 -4.05
C LEU A 69 -3.66 -16.37 -2.55
N THR A 70 -2.94 -17.09 -1.70
CA THR A 70 -2.88 -16.79 -0.27
C THR A 70 -2.25 -15.42 -0.04
N SER A 71 -1.13 -15.10 -0.71
CA SER A 71 -0.51 -13.77 -0.61
C SER A 71 -1.45 -12.66 -1.10
N LEU A 72 -2.13 -12.86 -2.23
CA LEU A 72 -3.11 -11.89 -2.73
C LEU A 72 -4.25 -11.66 -1.75
N LYS A 73 -4.82 -12.73 -1.20
CA LYS A 73 -5.91 -12.64 -0.21
C LYS A 73 -5.48 -11.87 1.03
N GLN A 74 -4.26 -12.11 1.51
CA GLN A 74 -3.69 -11.37 2.64
C GLN A 74 -3.52 -9.89 2.30
N GLY A 75 -2.98 -9.56 1.12
CA GLY A 75 -2.82 -8.17 0.66
C GLY A 75 -4.15 -7.42 0.59
N VAL A 76 -5.20 -8.06 0.05
CA VAL A 76 -6.56 -7.49 0.04
C VAL A 76 -7.07 -7.24 1.46
N HIS A 77 -6.90 -8.20 2.38
CA HIS A 77 -7.38 -8.05 3.75
C HIS A 77 -6.62 -6.97 4.55
N ILE A 78 -5.32 -6.81 4.31
CA ILE A 78 -4.53 -5.72 4.91
C ILE A 78 -5.05 -4.34 4.48
N CYS A 79 -5.58 -4.25 3.26
CA CYS A 79 -6.10 -3.01 2.68
C CYS A 79 -7.58 -2.74 2.95
N ASP A 80 -8.29 -3.65 3.62
CA ASP A 80 -9.71 -3.54 3.93
C ASP A 80 -9.89 -2.80 5.27
N VAL A 81 -9.96 -1.46 5.20
CA VAL A 81 -10.08 -0.52 6.33
C VAL A 81 -11.39 0.25 6.33
#